data_AF-A0A2T4VT94-F1
#
_entry.id   AF-A0A2T4VT94-F1
#
_cell.length_a   1.000
_cell.length_b   1.000
_cell.length_c   1.000
_cell.angle_alpha   90.00
_cell.angle_beta   90.00
_cell.angle_gamma   90.00
#
_symmetry.space_group_name_H-M   'P 1'
#
loop_
_entity.id
_entity.type
_entity.pdbx_description
1 polymer ?
#
loop_
_entity_poly.entity_id
_entity_poly.type
_entity_poly.pdbx_seq_one_letter_code
_entity_poly.pdbx_strand_id
1 'polypeptide(L)' 'MSGPKRRATYEDMETVPPNCVGEIVDGELYVSPRPASPHGRAASRLGMLLGGPFDLGEKR' A
#
# COMPACT_ATOMS: atom_id res chain seq x y z
N MET A 1 14.54 -14.85 -25.83
CA MET A 1 14.84 -14.14 -24.56
C MET A 1 14.08 -12.82 -24.61
N SER A 2 13.21 -12.53 -23.65
CA SER A 2 12.53 -11.22 -23.62
C SER A 2 13.58 -10.14 -23.35
N GLY A 3 13.52 -9.03 -24.08
CA GLY A 3 14.45 -7.91 -23.92
C GLY A 3 14.38 -7.29 -22.52
N PRO A 4 15.19 -6.24 -22.24
CA PRO A 4 15.13 -5.56 -20.95
C PRO A 4 13.69 -5.10 -20.68
N LYS A 5 13.11 -5.53 -19.54
CA LYS A 5 11.79 -5.04 -19.12
C LYS A 5 11.88 -3.54 -18.90
N ARG A 6 10.99 -2.77 -19.53
CA ARG A 6 10.85 -1.34 -19.23
C ARG A 6 10.45 -1.17 -17.78
N ARG A 7 10.96 -0.12 -17.13
CA ARG A 7 10.53 0.24 -15.76
C ARG A 7 9.08 0.70 -15.78
N ALA A 8 8.34 0.35 -14.73
CA ALA A 8 6.99 0.80 -14.51
C ALA A 8 6.95 2.32 -14.31
N THR A 9 5.96 2.97 -14.91
CA THR A 9 5.71 4.41 -14.84
C THR A 9 4.36 4.67 -14.19
N TYR A 10 4.04 5.94 -13.96
CA TYR A 10 2.73 6.33 -13.45
C TYR A 10 1.58 5.96 -14.40
N GLU A 11 1.81 5.95 -15.72
CA GLU A 11 0.80 5.50 -16.71
C GLU A 11 0.41 4.03 -16.48
N ASP A 12 1.35 3.18 -16.06
CA ASP A 12 1.04 1.79 -15.70
C ASP A 12 0.14 1.71 -14.46
N MET A 13 0.32 2.63 -13.52
CA MET A 13 -0.49 2.73 -12.30
C MET A 13 -1.96 3.02 -12.64
N GLU A 14 -2.22 3.80 -13.69
CA GLU A 14 -3.59 4.10 -14.15
C GLU A 14 -4.31 2.87 -14.74
N THR A 15 -3.57 1.82 -15.09
CA THR A 15 -4.15 0.54 -15.57
C THR A 15 -4.62 -0.38 -14.44
N VAL A 16 -4.32 -0.04 -13.18
CA VAL A 16 -4.67 -0.85 -12.02
C VAL A 16 -6.19 -0.90 -11.86
N PRO A 17 -6.80 -2.10 -11.68
CA PRO A 17 -8.23 -2.21 -11.45
C PRO A 17 -8.68 -1.41 -10.23
N PRO A 18 -9.87 -0.79 -10.24
CA PRO A 18 -10.32 0.11 -9.18
C PRO A 18 -10.49 -0.56 -7.80
N ASN A 19 -10.63 -1.88 -7.77
CA ASN A 19 -10.74 -2.71 -6.55
C ASN A 19 -9.38 -3.28 -6.08
N CYS A 20 -8.29 -2.87 -6.70
CA CYS A 20 -6.93 -3.27 -6.35
C CYS A 20 -6.12 -2.08 -5.83
N VAL A 21 -4.97 -2.38 -5.25
CA VAL A 21 -3.92 -1.44 -4.90
C VAL A 21 -2.73 -1.73 -5.79
N GLY A 22 -2.21 -0.71 -6.47
CA GLY A 22 -0.97 -0.78 -7.23
C GLY A 22 0.18 -0.17 -6.42
N GLU A 23 1.38 -0.71 -6.57
CA GLU A 23 2.60 -0.18 -5.94
C GLU A 23 3.76 -0.34 -6.93
N ILE A 24 4.54 0.73 -7.16
CA ILE A 24 5.75 0.66 -7.97
C ILE A 24 6.95 0.52 -7.02
N VAL A 25 7.59 -0.65 -7.01
CA VAL A 25 8.76 -0.97 -6.18
C VAL A 25 9.91 -1.34 -7.09
N ASP A 26 11.04 -0.65 -6.96
CA ASP A 26 12.23 -0.81 -7.82
C ASP A 26 11.96 -0.71 -9.34
N GLY A 27 10.87 -0.03 -9.72
CA GLY A 27 10.46 0.10 -11.12
C GLY A 27 9.68 -1.10 -11.65
N GLU A 28 9.12 -1.94 -10.78
CA GLU A 28 8.13 -2.97 -11.13
C GLU A 28 6.79 -2.64 -10.48
N LEU A 29 5.69 -2.81 -11.25
CA LEU A 29 4.33 -2.60 -10.75
C LEU A 29 3.83 -3.90 -10.10
N TYR A 30 3.57 -3.82 -8.81
CA TYR A 30 2.90 -4.85 -8.02
C TYR A 30 1.43 -4.48 -7.87
N VAL A 31 0.54 -5.46 -8.07
CA VAL A 31 -0.91 -5.26 -7.92
C VAL A 31 -1.43 -6.28 -6.92
N SER A 32 -2.08 -5.79 -5.87
CA SER A 32 -2.71 -6.62 -4.84
C SER A 32 -4.20 -6.30 -4.73
N PRO A 33 -5.06 -7.27 -4.36
CA PRO A 33 -6.45 -6.99 -4.04
C PRO A 33 -6.54 -6.00 -2.88
N ARG A 34 -7.58 -5.15 -2.85
CA ARG A 34 -7.82 -4.27 -1.70
C ARG A 34 -7.90 -5.11 -0.40
N PRO A 35 -7.20 -4.70 0.69
CA PRO A 35 -7.18 -5.46 1.93
C PRO A 35 -8.59 -5.72 2.49
N ALA A 36 -8.85 -6.97 2.86
CA ALA A 36 -10.10 -7.35 3.50
C ALA A 36 -10.24 -6.76 4.91
N SER A 37 -11.46 -6.72 5.43
CA SER A 37 -11.78 -6.14 6.74
C SER A 37 -10.89 -6.64 7.90
N PRO A 38 -10.46 -7.92 7.98
CA PRO A 38 -9.54 -8.37 9.02
C PRO A 38 -8.17 -7.65 8.97
N HIS A 39 -7.63 -7.41 7.78
CA HIS A 39 -6.37 -6.67 7.60
C HIS A 39 -6.54 -5.20 8.01
N GLY A 40 -7.65 -4.58 7.60
CA GLY A 40 -8.01 -3.22 8.03
C GLY A 40 -8.10 -3.09 9.55
N ARG A 41 -8.75 -4.04 10.22
CA ARG A 41 -8.87 -4.07 11.69
C ARG A 41 -7.50 -4.16 12.37
N ALA A 42 -6.59 -5.01 11.86
CA ALA A 42 -5.25 -5.12 12.40
C ALA A 42 -4.48 -3.79 12.27
N ALA A 43 -4.52 -3.16 11.09
CA ALA A 43 -3.91 -1.86 10.85
C ALA A 43 -4.49 -0.77 11.78
N SER A 44 -5.82 -0.69 11.93
CA SER A 44 -6.45 0.27 12.84
C SER A 44 -6.03 0.07 14.29
N ARG A 45 -5.86 -1.17 14.74
CA ARG A 45 -5.41 -1.44 16.12
C ARG A 45 -3.99 -0.95 16.36
N LEU A 46 -3.08 -1.14 15.41
CA LEU A 46 -1.75 -0.52 15.47
C LEU A 46 -1.86 1.01 15.48
N GLY A 47 -2.68 1.57 14.59
CA GLY A 47 -2.92 3.02 14.54
C GLY A 47 -3.39 3.59 15.88
N MET A 48 -4.33 2.92 16.57
CA MET A 48 -4.78 3.36 17.89
C MET A 48 -3.68 3.32 18.95
N LEU A 49 -2.82 2.29 18.92
CA LEU A 49 -1.70 2.17 19.86
C LEU A 49 -0.65 3.27 19.65
N LEU A 50 -0.41 3.64 18.39
CA LEU A 50 0.51 4.70 18.03
C LEU A 50 -0.11 6.09 18.25
N GLY A 51 -1.40 6.23 18.01
CA GLY A 51 -2.12 7.51 18.01
C GLY A 51 -2.06 8.23 19.35
N GLY A 52 -2.23 7.53 20.48
CA GLY A 52 -2.09 8.14 21.82
C GLY A 52 -0.73 8.84 22.00
N PRO A 53 0.39 8.09 22.02
CA PRO A 53 1.71 8.66 22.27
C PRO A 53 2.28 9.53 21.15
N PHE A 54 1.91 9.30 19.88
CA PHE A 54 2.57 9.94 18.73
C PHE A 54 1.69 10.93 17.94
N ASP A 55 0.36 10.80 17.99
CA ASP A 55 -0.55 11.75 17.31
C ASP A 55 -1.24 12.71 18.29
N LEU A 56 -1.61 12.23 19.49
CA LEU A 56 -2.35 13.01 20.50
C LEU A 56 -1.45 13.60 21.59
N GLY A 57 -0.19 13.19 21.65
CA GLY A 57 0.78 13.68 22.63
C GLY A 57 0.52 13.18 24.06
N GLU A 58 -0.19 12.07 24.21
CA GLU A 58 -0.42 11.45 25.51
C GLU A 58 0.89 10.88 26.07
N LYS A 59 1.14 11.11 27.36
CA LYS A 59 2.30 10.50 28.03
C LYS A 59 2.02 9.02 28.25
N ARG A 60 3.06 8.21 28.04
CA ARG A 60 3.03 6.76 28.18
C ARG A 60 2.83 6.32 29.64
#